data_AF-A0AAE1HI25-F1
#
_entry.id   AF-A0AAE1HI25-F1
#
_cell.length_a   1.000
_cell.length_b   1.000
_cell.length_c   1.000
_cell.angle_alpha   90.00
_cell.angle_beta   90.00
_cell.angle_gamma   90.00
#
_symmetry.space_group_name_H-M   'P 1'
#
loop_
_entity.id
_entity.type
_entity.pdbx_description
1 polymer ?
#
loop_
_entity_poly.entity_id
_entity_poly.type
_entity_poly.pdbx_seq_one_letter_code
_entity_poly.pdbx_strand_id
1 'polypeptide(L)'
;MKGGQGEPGSKGERGEPGLPGPKGEKGAMGETGPPGKRGRKGDKGDKGAQGVPGLDAPCPLGEDGLPLAGCGWRPASDHPPYSTAAPPSYRNSMHGIPSQQSHASASDDFDNDYDENGADEDDGEEDDGL
;
A
#
# COMPACT_ATOMS: atom_id res chain seq x y z
N MET A 1 -56.11 -28.07 87.60
CA MET A 1 -56.05 -28.51 86.18
C MET A 1 -54.98 -27.69 85.47
N LYS A 2 -54.02 -28.33 84.80
CA LYS A 2 -53.00 -27.62 84.00
C LYS A 2 -53.50 -27.57 82.55
N GLY A 3 -53.50 -26.37 81.95
CA GLY A 3 -54.00 -26.15 80.59
C GLY A 3 -53.19 -26.91 79.55
N GLY A 4 -53.86 -27.35 78.48
CA GLY A 4 -53.24 -28.05 77.35
C GLY A 4 -52.18 -27.18 76.66
N GLN A 5 -51.19 -27.84 76.07
CA GLN A 5 -50.13 -27.19 75.32
C GLN A 5 -50.73 -26.52 74.06
N GLY A 6 -50.31 -25.28 73.78
CA GLY A 6 -50.76 -24.54 72.61
C GLY A 6 -50.35 -25.20 71.29
N GLU A 7 -51.11 -24.94 70.23
CA GLU A 7 -50.82 -25.48 68.91
C GLU A 7 -49.48 -24.94 68.35
N PRO A 8 -48.77 -25.73 67.55
CA PRO A 8 -47.58 -25.28 66.85
C PRO A 8 -47.87 -24.06 65.96
N GLY A 9 -46.92 -23.13 65.90
CA GLY A 9 -47.02 -21.97 65.02
C GLY A 9 -47.06 -22.36 63.53
N SER A 10 -47.68 -21.50 62.72
CA SER A 10 -47.71 -21.67 61.26
C SER A 10 -46.32 -21.61 60.64
N LYS A 11 -46.12 -22.34 59.54
CA LYS A 11 -44.87 -22.31 58.77
C LYS A 11 -44.66 -20.90 58.18
N GLY A 12 -43.43 -20.40 58.24
CA GLY A 12 -43.07 -19.10 57.66
C GLY A 12 -43.21 -19.08 56.14
N GLU A 13 -43.31 -17.87 55.58
CA GLU A 13 -43.40 -17.63 54.15
C GLU A 13 -42.11 -18.02 53.42
N ARG A 14 -42.23 -18.31 52.12
CA ARG A 14 -41.06 -18.59 51.27
C ARG A 14 -40.26 -17.31 51.09
N GLY A 15 -38.93 -17.40 51.22
CA GLY A 15 -38.04 -16.28 50.94
C GLY A 15 -38.12 -15.78 49.51
N GLU A 16 -37.73 -14.52 49.30
CA GLU A 16 -37.74 -13.89 47.99
C GLU A 16 -36.75 -14.56 47.02
N PRO A 17 -37.00 -14.49 45.69
CA PRO A 17 -36.03 -14.92 44.69
C PRO A 17 -34.69 -14.18 44.82
N GLY A 18 -33.60 -14.85 44.48
CA GLY A 18 -32.28 -14.23 44.44
C GLY A 18 -32.16 -13.14 43.38
N LEU A 19 -31.19 -12.25 43.55
CA LEU A 19 -30.91 -11.18 42.58
C LEU A 19 -30.37 -11.75 41.26
N PRO A 20 -30.62 -11.07 40.12
CA PRO A 20 -29.99 -11.42 38.84
C PRO A 20 -28.46 -11.42 38.93
N GLY A 21 -27.83 -12.32 38.17
CA GLY A 21 -26.37 -12.39 38.08
C GLY A 21 -25.75 -11.16 37.40
N PRO A 22 -24.43 -10.95 37.57
CA PRO A 22 -23.72 -9.86 36.91
C PRO A 22 -23.70 -10.03 35.39
N LYS A 23 -23.52 -8.91 34.67
CA LYS A 23 -23.32 -8.91 33.21
C LYS A 23 -22.01 -9.62 32.86
N GLY A 24 -22.03 -10.43 31.79
CA GLY A 24 -20.83 -11.07 31.26
C GLY A 24 -19.77 -10.07 30.76
N GLU A 25 -18.54 -10.55 30.64
CA GLU A 25 -17.40 -9.76 30.17
C GLU A 25 -17.55 -9.33 28.70
N LYS A 26 -16.90 -8.23 28.32
CA LYS A 26 -16.85 -7.78 26.93
C LYS A 26 -15.99 -8.75 26.12
N GLY A 27 -16.45 -9.13 24.93
CA GLY A 27 -15.68 -9.94 24.01
C GLY A 27 -14.34 -9.30 23.61
N ALA A 28 -13.40 -10.12 23.16
CA ALA A 28 -12.09 -9.68 22.71
C ALA A 28 -12.19 -8.71 21.51
N MET A 29 -11.16 -7.88 21.34
CA MET A 29 -11.00 -7.05 20.15
C MET A 29 -10.79 -7.96 18.93
N GLY A 30 -11.41 -7.62 17.80
CA GLY A 30 -11.21 -8.34 16.54
C GLY A 30 -9.77 -8.21 16.02
N GLU A 31 -9.41 -9.10 15.11
CA GLU A 31 -8.07 -9.11 14.49
C GLU A 31 -7.83 -7.87 13.62
N THR A 32 -6.56 -7.49 13.49
CA THR A 32 -6.14 -6.42 12.56
C THR A 32 -6.37 -6.89 11.12
N GLY A 33 -6.94 -6.01 10.28
CA GLY A 33 -7.12 -6.31 8.85
C GLY A 33 -5.81 -6.56 8.10
N PRO A 34 -5.87 -7.20 6.92
CA PRO A 34 -4.69 -7.48 6.12
C PRO A 34 -4.02 -6.19 5.59
N PRO A 35 -2.72 -6.23 5.25
CA PRO A 35 -2.04 -5.11 4.60
C PRO A 35 -2.71 -4.70 3.28
N GLY A 36 -2.62 -3.41 2.94
CA GLY A 36 -3.13 -2.90 1.67
C GLY A 36 -2.36 -3.44 0.45
N LYS A 37 -3.00 -3.39 -0.73
CA LYS A 37 -2.38 -3.81 -2.00
C LYS A 37 -1.18 -2.91 -2.34
N ARG A 38 -0.17 -3.46 -3.00
CA ARG A 38 0.98 -2.69 -3.51
C ARG A 38 0.50 -1.62 -4.50
N GLY A 39 1.09 -0.43 -4.43
CA GLY A 39 0.82 0.67 -5.37
C GLY A 39 1.14 0.31 -6.83
N ARG A 40 0.57 1.08 -7.77
CA ARG A 40 0.83 0.91 -9.21
C ARG A 40 2.29 1.25 -9.53
N LYS A 41 2.84 0.60 -10.56
CA LYS A 41 4.15 0.96 -11.11
C LYS A 41 4.10 2.41 -11.61
N GLY A 42 5.16 3.18 -11.34
CA GLY A 42 5.29 4.54 -11.86
C GLY A 42 5.40 4.58 -13.39
N ASP A 43 5.14 5.76 -13.96
CA ASP A 43 5.21 5.98 -15.40
C ASP A 43 6.64 5.81 -15.95
N LYS A 44 6.72 5.52 -17.25
CA LYS A 44 8.01 5.46 -17.95
C LYS A 44 8.62 6.87 -17.96
N GLY A 45 9.92 6.97 -17.70
CA GLY A 45 10.65 8.24 -17.84
C GLY A 45 10.64 8.77 -19.27
N ASP A 46 10.83 10.09 -19.39
CA ASP A 46 10.88 10.78 -20.67
C ASP A 46 12.01 10.28 -21.57
N LYS A 47 11.84 10.46 -22.89
CA LYS A 47 12.90 10.17 -23.86
C LYS A 47 14.09 11.11 -23.61
N GLY A 48 15.31 10.57 -23.69
CA GLY A 48 16.52 11.39 -23.64
C GLY A 48 16.57 12.44 -24.76
N ALA A 49 17.29 13.53 -24.51
CA ALA A 49 17.52 14.58 -25.49
C ALA A 49 18.25 14.05 -26.74
N GLN A 50 18.04 14.70 -27.88
CA GLN A 50 18.76 14.41 -29.11
C GLN A 50 20.28 14.64 -28.90
N GLY A 51 21.11 13.76 -29.45
CA GLY A 51 22.55 13.93 -29.45
C GLY A 51 22.98 15.18 -30.23
N VAL A 52 24.15 15.72 -29.90
CA VAL A 52 24.73 16.85 -30.63
C VAL A 52 24.96 16.48 -32.10
N PRO A 53 24.76 17.40 -33.07
CA PRO A 53 25.12 17.16 -34.46
C PRO A 53 26.59 16.74 -34.61
N GLY A 54 26.86 15.82 -35.53
CA GLY A 54 28.23 15.47 -35.92
C GLY A 54 28.91 16.67 -36.59
N LEU A 55 30.21 16.84 -36.38
CA LEU A 55 30.99 17.79 -37.17
C LEU A 55 31.28 17.14 -38.53
N ASP A 56 30.50 17.48 -39.55
CA ASP A 56 30.73 17.03 -40.94
C ASP A 56 31.94 17.72 -41.62
N ALA A 57 32.64 18.59 -40.89
CA ALA A 57 33.81 19.30 -41.38
C ALA A 57 35.11 18.73 -40.77
N PRO A 58 36.17 18.50 -41.57
CA PRO A 58 37.50 18.30 -41.01
C PRO A 58 37.82 19.52 -40.14
N CYS A 59 38.38 19.27 -38.95
CA CYS A 59 38.73 20.34 -38.03
C CYS A 59 39.64 21.35 -38.76
N PRO A 60 39.35 22.65 -38.71
CA PRO A 60 40.25 23.64 -39.27
C PRO A 60 41.62 23.48 -38.58
N LEU A 61 42.67 23.41 -39.39
CA LEU A 61 44.04 23.42 -38.90
C LEU A 61 44.48 24.86 -38.65
N GLY A 62 45.14 25.10 -37.54
CA GLY A 62 45.78 26.36 -37.20
C GLY A 62 47.00 26.63 -38.07
N GLU A 63 47.61 27.79 -37.86
CA GLU A 63 48.83 28.22 -38.56
C GLU A 63 50.04 27.29 -38.27
N ASP A 64 49.96 26.56 -37.16
CA ASP A 64 50.89 25.53 -36.72
C ASP A 64 50.62 24.14 -37.33
N GLY A 65 49.56 24.00 -38.12
CA GLY A 65 49.12 22.71 -38.66
C GLY A 65 48.51 21.79 -37.60
N LEU A 66 48.12 22.31 -36.44
CA LEU A 66 47.42 21.57 -35.38
C LEU A 66 45.92 21.87 -35.43
N PRO A 67 45.03 20.91 -35.12
CA PRO A 67 43.59 21.17 -35.08
C PRO A 67 43.25 22.22 -34.01
N LEU A 68 42.36 23.17 -34.33
CA LEU A 68 41.94 24.20 -33.37
C LEU A 68 41.37 23.58 -32.08
N ALA A 69 41.75 24.17 -30.94
CA ALA A 69 41.23 23.77 -29.63
C ALA A 69 39.70 23.90 -29.60
N GLY A 70 39.00 22.80 -29.32
CA GLY A 70 37.53 22.74 -29.30
C GLY A 70 36.90 22.14 -30.56
N CYS A 71 37.67 21.89 -31.62
CA CYS A 71 37.19 21.17 -32.80
C CYS A 71 37.43 19.67 -32.64
N GLY A 72 36.36 18.89 -32.43
CA GLY A 72 36.28 17.43 -32.68
C GLY A 72 37.21 16.47 -31.92
N TRP A 73 38.30 16.93 -31.33
CA TRP A 73 39.27 16.13 -30.59
C TRP A 73 39.03 16.27 -29.09
N ARG A 74 38.47 15.20 -28.51
CA ARG A 74 38.67 14.90 -27.08
C ARG A 74 39.93 14.02 -27.02
N PRO A 75 41.09 14.49 -26.54
CA PRO A 75 42.14 13.56 -26.16
C PRO A 75 41.56 12.63 -25.10
N ALA A 76 41.79 11.32 -25.23
CA ALA A 76 41.21 10.27 -24.39
C ALA A 76 41.69 10.29 -22.93
N SER A 77 42.18 11.42 -22.40
CA SER A 77 42.82 11.46 -21.08
C SER A 77 42.52 12.68 -20.21
N ASP A 78 41.73 13.66 -20.66
CA ASP A 78 41.33 14.78 -19.80
C ASP A 78 39.82 14.82 -19.56
N HIS A 79 39.30 13.69 -19.10
CA HIS A 79 38.18 13.72 -18.16
C HIS A 79 38.81 13.52 -16.79
N PRO A 80 38.92 14.56 -15.93
CA PRO A 80 39.08 14.25 -14.52
C PRO A 80 37.91 13.35 -14.12
N PRO A 81 38.10 12.27 -13.34
CA PRO A 81 37.01 11.37 -12.95
C PRO A 81 35.91 12.04 -12.11
N TYR A 82 36.02 13.34 -11.86
CA TYR A 82 35.02 14.17 -11.20
C TYR A 82 35.00 15.56 -11.85
N SER A 83 34.25 15.73 -12.94
CA SER A 83 33.74 17.08 -13.25
C SER A 83 32.57 17.33 -12.30
N THR A 84 32.87 17.97 -11.17
CA THR A 84 31.90 18.45 -10.16
C THR A 84 31.11 19.66 -10.65
N ALA A 85 30.79 19.73 -11.95
CA ALA A 85 29.68 20.56 -12.39
C ALA A 85 28.42 19.92 -11.80
N ALA A 86 28.09 20.33 -10.58
CA ALA A 86 26.87 19.98 -9.90
C ALA A 86 25.73 20.13 -10.92
N PRO A 87 24.80 19.16 -11.02
CA PRO A 87 23.58 19.41 -11.79
C PRO A 87 23.01 20.74 -11.28
N PRO A 88 22.48 21.62 -12.15
CA PRO A 88 21.85 22.85 -11.68
C PRO A 88 20.92 22.44 -10.56
N SER A 89 21.27 22.89 -9.35
CA SER A 89 20.53 22.54 -8.15
C SER A 89 19.08 22.81 -8.51
N TYR A 90 18.26 21.77 -8.41
CA TYR A 90 16.82 21.90 -8.52
C TYR A 90 16.45 22.88 -7.42
N ARG A 91 16.47 24.18 -7.75
CA ARG A 91 16.16 25.26 -6.84
C ARG A 91 14.67 25.12 -6.71
N ASN A 92 14.28 24.30 -5.75
CA ASN A 92 12.91 24.13 -5.32
C ASN A 92 12.52 25.47 -4.70
N SER A 93 12.27 26.45 -5.57
CA SER A 93 11.53 27.65 -5.26
C SER A 93 10.13 27.15 -4.99
N MET A 94 9.84 26.85 -3.72
CA MET A 94 8.48 26.88 -3.18
C MET A 94 7.94 28.31 -3.34
N HIS A 95 7.64 28.71 -4.57
CA HIS A 95 6.74 29.80 -4.85
C HIS A 95 5.48 29.13 -5.39
N GLY A 96 4.45 29.17 -4.54
CA GLY A 96 3.38 28.20 -4.48
C GLY A 96 2.64 27.94 -5.78
N ILE A 97 2.23 26.69 -5.94
CA ILE A 97 1.11 26.34 -6.81
C ILE A 97 -0.20 26.71 -6.07
N PRO A 98 -1.02 27.61 -6.63
CA PRO A 98 -2.37 27.80 -6.13
C PRO A 98 -3.20 26.55 -6.43
N SER A 99 -4.02 26.18 -5.45
CA SER A 99 -5.12 25.22 -5.56
C SER A 99 -5.83 25.35 -6.91
N GLN A 100 -5.84 24.30 -7.72
CA GLN A 100 -6.87 24.08 -8.75
C GLN A 100 -7.19 22.58 -8.86
N GLN A 101 -8.21 22.20 -8.09
CA GLN A 101 -9.43 21.50 -8.50
C GLN A 101 -9.45 20.77 -9.86
N SER A 102 -10.14 19.61 -9.83
CA SER A 102 -10.83 18.88 -10.91
C SER A 102 -9.99 17.84 -11.68
N HIS A 103 -10.35 16.56 -11.64
CA HIS A 103 -11.66 16.03 -11.99
C HIS A 103 -11.92 14.72 -11.24
N ALA A 104 -13.16 14.59 -10.76
CA ALA A 104 -13.72 13.31 -10.37
C ALA A 104 -13.77 12.40 -11.61
N SER A 105 -13.20 11.21 -11.52
CA SER A 105 -13.62 10.06 -12.32
C SER A 105 -14.08 9.05 -11.28
N ALA A 106 -15.38 9.07 -10.96
CA ALA A 106 -16.31 8.01 -11.40
C ALA A 106 -15.71 6.63 -11.02
N SER A 107 -16.02 6.10 -9.84
CA SER A 107 -17.12 5.14 -9.63
C SER A 107 -17.22 4.08 -10.74
N ASP A 108 -17.45 2.84 -10.32
CA ASP A 108 -17.73 1.66 -11.16
C ASP A 108 -16.43 1.08 -11.76
N ASP A 109 -15.94 -0.11 -11.40
CA ASP A 109 -16.63 -1.40 -11.29
C ASP A 109 -16.22 -2.18 -10.04
N PHE A 110 -17.18 -2.36 -9.14
CA PHE A 110 -17.16 -3.42 -8.14
C PHE A 110 -17.77 -4.66 -8.81
N ASP A 111 -17.01 -5.33 -9.68
CA ASP A 111 -17.37 -6.69 -10.10
C ASP A 111 -17.14 -7.61 -8.91
N ASN A 112 -18.25 -7.82 -8.21
CA ASN A 112 -18.45 -8.71 -7.09
C ASN A 112 -18.49 -10.15 -7.62
N ASP A 113 -17.32 -10.75 -7.87
CA ASP A 113 -17.22 -12.21 -8.01
C ASP A 113 -17.07 -12.81 -6.60
N TYR A 114 -18.16 -12.68 -5.83
CA TYR A 114 -18.36 -13.44 -4.61
C TYR A 114 -18.84 -14.82 -5.06
N ASP A 115 -17.90 -15.71 -5.40
CA ASP A 115 -18.20 -17.11 -5.66
C ASP A 115 -18.58 -17.74 -4.31
N GLU A 116 -19.90 -17.73 -4.08
CA GLU A 116 -20.56 -18.16 -2.87
C GLU A 116 -20.75 -19.68 -2.90
N ASN A 117 -20.00 -20.38 -2.06
CA ASN A 117 -20.36 -21.65 -1.41
C ASN A 117 -20.58 -22.92 -2.26
N GLY A 118 -19.86 -23.97 -1.88
CA GLY A 118 -20.21 -25.37 -2.14
C GLY A 118 -18.99 -26.25 -1.90
N ALA A 119 -18.54 -26.37 -0.66
CA ALA A 119 -18.97 -27.44 0.24
C ALA A 119 -18.52 -28.81 -0.26
N ASP A 120 -17.71 -29.43 0.59
CA ASP A 120 -17.21 -30.78 0.58
C ASP A 120 -18.27 -31.81 0.14
N GLU A 121 -17.96 -32.61 -0.88
CA GLU A 121 -18.49 -33.97 -1.02
C GLU A 121 -17.30 -34.92 -1.24
N ASP A 122 -16.81 -35.41 -0.11
CA ASP A 122 -16.10 -36.67 0.03
C ASP A 122 -17.17 -37.77 0.02
N ASP A 123 -17.27 -38.54 -1.07
CA ASP A 123 -17.89 -39.86 -1.05
C ASP A 123 -17.07 -40.83 -1.90
N GLY A 124 -16.44 -41.77 -1.20
CA GLY A 124 -15.75 -42.88 -1.79
C GLY A 124 -16.69 -43.96 -2.33
N GLU A 125 -16.04 -44.88 -3.04
CA GLU A 125 -16.44 -46.28 -3.24
C GLU A 125 -17.46 -46.56 -4.38
N GLU A 126 -16.93 -47.12 -5.49
CA GLU A 126 -17.29 -48.46 -5.99
C GLU A 126 -16.40 -48.78 -7.22
N ASP A 127 -15.48 -49.74 -7.07
CA ASP A 127 -14.78 -50.41 -8.18
C ASP A 127 -15.36 -51.83 -8.30
N ASP A 128 -16.34 -51.98 -9.20
CA ASP A 128 -16.79 -53.26 -9.71
C ASP A 128 -16.43 -53.41 -11.21
N GLY A 129 -15.13 -53.39 -11.50
CA GLY A 129 -14.60 -53.77 -12.81
C GLY A 129 -14.67 -55.28 -13.08
N LEU A 130 -15.62 -55.70 -13.93
CA LEU A 130 -15.66 -57.00 -14.62
C LEU A 130 -14.61 -57.12 -15.74
#